data_AF-A0A9E0CRL6-F1
#
_entry.id   AF-A0A9E0CRL6-F1
#
_cell.length_a   1.000
_cell.length_b   1.000
_cell.length_c   1.000
_cell.angle_alpha   90.00
_cell.angle_beta   90.00
_cell.angle_gamma   90.00
#
_symmetry.space_group_name_H-M   'P 1'
#
loop_
_entity.id
_entity.type
_entity.pdbx_description
1 polymer ?
#
loop_
_entity_poly.entity_id
_entity_poly.type
_entity_poly.pdbx_seq_one_letter_code
_entity_poly.pdbx_strand_id
1 'polypeptide(L)'
;MSLQPPGWFPDPWQPAGLRYWDGTQWTPNAAMPPKQPHPTLPFQVAVGALLSMALPLVASRFVLRGLVGQRWPIAVYVVLVAVIAYGPPLVFWRVASARWGTGNASNDIGLTVRWVDAGWGPVTWLSCFLAQAVVGVIVVATKIPFQNNTDQIRAARDNPGYVIPMLVLAVLAAPIVEEIVLRGMVLRGFLSRMAPVAAVGAQGVLFGLAHVDPERGMRNIGLVLMLSAVGCVLGGACYLFRRLAPSMIAHAILNGVAMAVVLSGWTPGSK
;
A
#
# COMPACT_ATOMS: atom_id res chain seq x y z
N MET A 1 -9.12 24.90 -47.59
CA MET A 1 -9.69 24.58 -46.26
C MET A 1 -9.92 23.08 -46.23
N SER A 2 -9.11 22.31 -45.52
CA SER A 2 -9.25 20.85 -45.48
C SER A 2 -10.53 20.50 -44.70
N LEU A 3 -11.55 19.97 -45.38
CA LEU A 3 -12.73 19.42 -44.72
C LEU A 3 -12.29 18.26 -43.83
N GLN A 4 -12.70 18.26 -42.56
CA GLN A 4 -12.41 17.15 -41.66
C GLN A 4 -13.03 15.87 -42.22
N PRO A 5 -12.25 14.78 -42.39
CA PRO A 5 -12.75 13.53 -42.93
C PRO A 5 -13.77 12.90 -41.97
N PRO A 6 -14.67 12.03 -42.48
CA PRO A 6 -15.62 11.30 -41.65
C PRO A 6 -14.90 10.49 -40.55
N GLY A 7 -15.42 10.49 -39.34
CA GLY A 7 -14.78 9.81 -38.21
C GLY A 7 -15.41 10.10 -36.85
N TRP A 8 -14.87 9.44 -35.81
CA TRP A 8 -15.24 9.68 -34.42
C TRP A 8 -14.40 10.79 -33.80
N PHE A 9 -15.06 11.76 -33.17
CA PHE A 9 -14.41 12.94 -32.57
C PHE A 9 -15.05 13.26 -31.20
N PRO A 10 -14.41 14.08 -30.35
CA PRO A 10 -15.00 14.52 -29.09
C PRO A 10 -16.42 15.09 -29.29
N ASP A 11 -17.39 14.57 -28.54
CA ASP A 11 -18.79 14.97 -28.67
C ASP A 11 -18.97 16.44 -28.22
N PRO A 12 -19.44 17.34 -29.10
CA PRO A 12 -19.66 18.74 -28.75
C PRO A 12 -20.68 18.94 -27.62
N TRP A 13 -21.57 17.98 -27.42
CA TRP A 13 -22.66 18.03 -26.45
C TRP A 13 -22.40 17.18 -25.19
N GLN A 14 -21.44 16.25 -25.23
CA GLN A 14 -21.05 15.42 -24.09
C GLN A 14 -19.53 15.49 -23.88
N PRO A 15 -19.02 16.22 -22.88
CA PRO A 15 -17.58 16.46 -22.67
C PRO A 15 -16.69 15.22 -22.48
N ALA A 16 -17.27 14.03 -22.35
CA ALA A 16 -16.55 12.75 -22.24
C ALA A 16 -16.87 11.76 -23.38
N GLY A 17 -17.77 12.13 -24.30
CA GLY A 17 -18.26 11.28 -25.38
C GLY A 17 -17.47 11.42 -26.67
N LEU A 18 -17.68 10.45 -27.55
CA LEU A 18 -17.33 10.54 -28.96
C LEU A 18 -18.61 10.61 -29.77
N ARG A 19 -18.59 11.37 -30.85
CA ARG A 19 -19.67 11.43 -31.83
C ARG A 19 -19.12 11.27 -33.23
N TYR A 20 -19.89 10.61 -34.09
CA TYR A 20 -19.49 10.38 -35.46
C TYR A 20 -19.83 11.59 -36.35
N TRP A 21 -18.83 12.14 -37.03
CA TRP A 21 -18.92 13.14 -38.08
C TRP A 21 -18.93 12.43 -39.44
N ASP A 22 -19.86 12.76 -40.33
CA ASP A 22 -20.00 12.09 -41.63
C ASP A 22 -19.23 12.78 -42.78
N GLY A 23 -18.44 13.82 -42.47
CA GLY A 23 -17.77 14.67 -43.45
C GLY A 23 -18.51 15.98 -43.74
N THR A 24 -19.80 16.08 -43.37
CA THR A 24 -20.66 17.24 -43.61
C THR A 24 -21.42 17.72 -42.37
N GLN A 25 -21.82 16.80 -41.48
CA GLN A 25 -22.55 17.09 -40.25
C GLN A 25 -22.28 16.05 -39.15
N TRP A 26 -22.63 16.41 -37.92
CA TRP A 26 -22.62 15.49 -36.79
C TRP A 26 -23.82 14.55 -36.86
N THR A 27 -23.56 13.25 -36.73
CA THR A 27 -24.63 12.25 -36.72
C THR A 27 -25.20 12.02 -35.31
N PRO A 28 -26.37 11.37 -35.19
CA PRO A 28 -26.91 10.94 -33.90
C PRO A 28 -26.05 9.89 -33.18
N ASN A 29 -25.11 9.25 -33.87
CA ASN A 29 -24.29 8.17 -33.33
C ASN A 29 -23.27 8.74 -32.32
N ALA A 30 -23.53 8.48 -31.04
CA ALA A 30 -22.64 8.78 -29.93
C ALA A 30 -22.11 7.47 -29.31
N ALA A 31 -20.87 7.50 -28.85
CA ALA A 31 -20.21 6.40 -28.18
C ALA A 31 -19.40 6.92 -26.99
N MET A 32 -19.14 6.04 -26.02
CA MET A 32 -18.13 6.32 -25.01
C MET A 32 -16.76 5.86 -25.52
N PRO A 33 -15.68 6.64 -25.29
CA PRO A 33 -14.34 6.13 -25.51
C PRO A 33 -14.16 4.80 -24.75
N PRO A 34 -13.44 3.82 -25.33
CA PRO A 34 -13.14 2.59 -24.61
C PRO A 34 -12.42 2.92 -23.30
N LYS A 35 -12.87 2.29 -22.21
CA LYS A 35 -12.27 2.48 -20.88
C LYS A 35 -10.78 2.14 -20.95
N GLN A 36 -9.92 3.09 -20.59
CA GLN A 36 -8.49 2.87 -20.63
C GLN A 36 -8.11 1.66 -19.74
N PRO A 37 -7.36 0.68 -20.28
CA PRO A 37 -6.90 -0.47 -19.51
C PRO A 37 -6.20 -0.04 -18.23
N HIS A 38 -6.33 -0.82 -17.16
CA HIS A 38 -5.57 -0.54 -15.93
C HIS A 38 -4.07 -0.68 -16.20
N PRO A 39 -3.19 0.18 -15.68
CA PRO A 39 -1.77 0.04 -15.92
C PRO A 39 -1.29 -1.22 -15.20
N THR A 40 -0.43 -1.97 -15.87
CA THR A 40 0.14 -3.22 -15.38
C THR A 40 1.64 -3.19 -15.50
N LEU A 41 2.31 -3.99 -14.68
CA LEU A 41 3.74 -4.32 -14.83
C LEU A 41 3.84 -5.83 -15.04
N PRO A 42 4.93 -6.35 -15.65
CA PRO A 42 5.10 -7.80 -15.77
C PRO A 42 5.09 -8.48 -14.40
N PHE A 43 4.46 -9.66 -14.30
CA PHE A 43 4.33 -10.40 -13.04
C PHE A 43 5.64 -10.60 -12.26
N GLN A 44 6.77 -10.77 -12.94
CA GLN A 44 8.09 -10.89 -12.30
C GLN A 44 8.50 -9.66 -11.48
N VAL A 45 7.94 -8.48 -11.78
CA VAL A 45 8.13 -7.27 -10.97
C VAL A 45 7.48 -7.44 -9.59
N ALA A 46 6.31 -8.09 -9.51
CA ALA A 46 5.70 -8.41 -8.22
C ALA A 46 6.58 -9.35 -7.40
N VAL A 47 7.12 -10.40 -8.04
CA VAL A 47 8.01 -11.37 -7.37
C VAL A 47 9.28 -10.69 -6.88
N GLY A 48 9.95 -9.91 -7.73
CA GLY A 48 11.16 -9.17 -7.35
C GLY A 48 10.90 -8.13 -6.26
N ALA A 49 9.74 -7.46 -6.28
CA ALA A 49 9.35 -6.52 -5.25
C ALA A 49 9.19 -7.20 -3.88
N LEU A 50 8.54 -8.38 -3.83
CA LEU A 50 8.42 -9.17 -2.61
C LEU A 50 9.78 -9.67 -2.11
N LEU A 51 10.64 -10.16 -3.02
CA LEU A 51 11.97 -10.66 -2.66
C LEU A 51 12.89 -9.55 -2.15
N SER A 52 12.87 -8.39 -2.81
CA SER A 52 13.65 -7.21 -2.40
C SER A 52 13.24 -6.67 -1.04
N MET A 53 12.02 -6.95 -0.56
CA MET A 53 11.57 -6.58 0.79
C MET A 53 11.82 -7.70 1.81
N ALA A 54 11.51 -8.95 1.47
CA ALA A 54 11.59 -10.08 2.39
C ALA A 54 13.04 -10.50 2.71
N LEU A 55 13.91 -10.57 1.70
CA LEU A 55 15.29 -11.05 1.91
C LEU A 55 16.10 -10.13 2.84
N PRO A 56 16.08 -8.78 2.68
CA PRO A 56 16.80 -7.91 3.60
C PRO A 56 16.22 -7.91 5.02
N LEU A 57 14.91 -8.09 5.18
CA LEU A 57 14.28 -8.23 6.51
C LEU A 57 14.76 -9.49 7.24
N VAL A 58 14.97 -10.59 6.53
CA VAL A 58 15.57 -11.80 7.12
C VAL A 58 17.05 -11.58 7.41
N ALA A 59 17.78 -10.98 6.47
CA ALA A 59 19.21 -10.69 6.61
C ALA A 59 19.51 -9.74 7.78
N SER A 60 18.66 -8.73 8.01
CA SER A 60 18.84 -7.73 9.06
C SER A 60 18.88 -8.36 10.47
N ARG A 61 18.20 -9.49 10.69
CA ARG A 61 18.24 -10.24 11.95
C ARG A 61 19.65 -10.75 12.27
N PHE A 62 20.38 -11.23 11.26
CA PHE A 62 21.75 -11.69 11.43
C PHE A 62 22.71 -10.53 11.65
N VAL A 63 22.52 -9.44 10.92
CA VAL A 63 23.30 -8.20 11.09
C VAL A 63 23.12 -7.65 12.51
N LEU A 64 21.89 -7.55 13.00
CA LEU A 64 21.60 -7.10 14.36
C LEU A 64 22.26 -8.00 15.41
N ARG A 65 22.14 -9.33 15.29
CA ARG A 65 22.79 -10.26 16.22
C ARG A 65 24.30 -10.06 16.30
N GLY A 66 24.95 -9.78 15.17
CA GLY A 66 26.40 -9.48 15.15
C GLY A 66 26.76 -8.12 15.77
N LEU A 67 25.83 -7.17 15.79
CA LEU A 67 26.07 -5.81 16.28
C LEU A 67 25.54 -5.55 17.71
N VAL A 68 24.76 -6.47 18.29
CA VAL A 68 24.18 -6.33 19.64
C VAL A 68 25.25 -6.19 20.74
N GLY A 69 26.47 -6.70 20.51
CA GLY A 69 27.59 -6.49 21.44
C GLY A 69 28.15 -5.07 21.45
N GLN A 70 27.80 -4.24 20.47
CA GLN A 70 28.21 -2.85 20.42
C GLN A 70 27.33 -2.00 21.33
N ARG A 71 27.90 -0.93 21.91
CA ARG A 71 27.18 -0.02 22.82
C ARG A 71 26.68 1.23 22.10
N TRP A 72 26.14 1.07 20.89
CA TRP A 72 25.62 2.21 20.14
C TRP A 72 24.27 2.68 20.66
N PRO A 73 23.88 3.94 20.42
CA PRO A 73 22.53 4.40 20.69
C PRO A 73 21.49 3.56 19.92
N ILE A 74 20.36 3.23 20.55
CA ILE A 74 19.28 2.41 19.95
C ILE A 74 18.82 2.97 18.58
N ALA A 75 18.76 4.30 18.46
CA ALA A 75 18.41 4.98 17.22
C ALA A 75 19.29 4.56 16.03
N VAL A 76 20.58 4.28 16.26
CA VAL A 76 21.51 3.82 15.20
C VAL A 76 21.09 2.46 14.67
N TYR A 77 20.73 1.52 15.56
CA TYR A 77 20.24 0.21 15.15
C TYR A 77 18.93 0.31 14.37
N VAL A 78 18.01 1.16 14.84
CA VAL A 78 16.72 1.38 14.18
C VAL A 78 16.91 1.93 12.76
N VAL A 79 17.77 2.94 12.59
CA VAL A 79 18.09 3.50 11.26
C VAL A 79 18.77 2.46 10.38
N LEU A 80 19.73 1.70 10.90
CA LEU A 80 20.43 0.67 10.14
C LEU A 80 19.47 -0.41 9.63
N VAL A 81 18.56 -0.89 10.48
CA VAL A 81 17.53 -1.85 10.09
C VAL A 81 16.60 -1.26 9.03
N ALA A 82 16.19 -0.01 9.19
CA ALA A 82 15.33 0.67 8.21
C ALA A 82 16.00 0.80 6.84
N VAL A 83 17.28 1.17 6.80
CA VAL A 83 18.04 1.27 5.55
C VAL A 83 18.15 -0.10 4.88
N ILE A 84 18.45 -1.16 5.64
CA ILE A 84 18.51 -2.52 5.10
C ILE A 84 17.13 -2.98 4.61
N ALA A 85 16.06 -2.71 5.37
CA ALA A 85 14.71 -3.15 5.04
C ALA A 85 14.12 -2.41 3.82
N TYR A 86 14.35 -1.09 3.72
CA TYR A 86 13.65 -0.22 2.77
C TYR A 86 14.51 0.26 1.60
N GLY A 87 15.84 0.23 1.72
CA GLY A 87 16.74 0.59 0.62
C GLY A 87 16.58 -0.31 -0.60
N PRO A 88 16.70 -1.65 -0.47
CA PRO A 88 16.63 -2.56 -1.61
C PRO A 88 15.29 -2.52 -2.38
N PRO A 89 14.10 -2.46 -1.73
CA PRO A 89 12.85 -2.25 -2.44
C PRO A 89 12.79 -0.96 -3.26
N LEU A 90 13.31 0.15 -2.72
CA LEU A 90 13.34 1.44 -3.43
C LEU A 90 14.29 1.42 -4.63
N VAL A 91 15.44 0.75 -4.51
CA VAL A 91 16.36 0.53 -5.64
C VAL A 91 15.70 -0.37 -6.69
N PHE A 92 15.10 -1.49 -6.26
CA PHE A 92 14.42 -2.42 -7.15
C PHE A 92 13.29 -1.73 -7.92
N TRP A 93 12.51 -0.86 -7.29
CA TRP A 93 11.48 -0.06 -7.96
C TRP A 93 12.04 0.75 -9.15
N ARG A 94 13.18 1.41 -8.98
CA ARG A 94 13.82 2.19 -10.05
C ARG A 94 14.34 1.30 -11.17
N VAL A 95 15.00 0.20 -10.82
CA VAL A 95 15.48 -0.80 -11.79
C VAL A 95 14.30 -1.42 -12.55
N ALA A 96 13.20 -1.71 -11.85
CA ALA A 96 12.03 -2.34 -12.44
C ALA A 96 11.33 -1.41 -13.45
N SER A 97 11.22 -0.12 -13.12
CA SER A 97 10.71 0.89 -14.05
C SER A 97 11.59 1.02 -15.29
N ALA A 98 12.92 1.09 -15.12
CA ALA A 98 13.85 1.22 -16.24
C ALA A 98 13.85 -0.02 -17.16
N ARG A 99 13.68 -1.21 -16.59
CA ARG A 99 13.78 -2.47 -17.34
C ARG A 99 12.46 -2.98 -17.91
N TRP A 100 11.35 -2.74 -17.23
CA TRP A 100 10.04 -3.33 -17.56
C TRP A 100 8.89 -2.33 -17.59
N GLY A 101 9.13 -1.06 -17.22
CA GLY A 101 8.15 0.02 -17.27
C GLY A 101 8.44 1.00 -18.39
N THR A 102 8.06 2.26 -18.18
CA THR A 102 8.30 3.36 -19.13
C THR A 102 9.62 4.08 -18.89
N GLY A 103 10.35 3.73 -17.82
CA GLY A 103 11.50 4.49 -17.32
C GLY A 103 11.12 5.67 -16.42
N ASN A 104 9.84 6.07 -16.38
CA ASN A 104 9.35 7.03 -15.40
C ASN A 104 8.80 6.30 -14.17
N ALA A 105 9.67 6.11 -13.19
CA ALA A 105 9.39 5.29 -12.01
C ALA A 105 8.14 5.71 -11.25
N SER A 106 7.85 7.01 -11.14
CA SER A 106 6.66 7.52 -10.46
C SER A 106 5.38 7.18 -11.22
N ASN A 107 5.36 7.39 -12.53
CA ASN A 107 4.18 7.12 -13.36
C ASN A 107 3.88 5.61 -13.44
N ASP A 108 4.91 4.78 -13.53
CA ASP A 108 4.80 3.32 -13.64
C ASP A 108 4.11 2.67 -12.44
N ILE A 109 4.19 3.29 -11.26
CA ILE A 109 3.50 2.82 -10.04
C ILE A 109 2.31 3.69 -9.65
N GLY A 110 2.09 4.82 -10.32
CA GLY A 110 1.02 5.77 -9.99
C GLY A 110 1.33 6.61 -8.75
N LEU A 111 2.59 6.92 -8.50
CA LEU A 111 3.01 7.87 -7.47
C LEU A 111 2.71 9.31 -7.92
N THR A 112 1.42 9.64 -7.91
CA THR A 112 0.90 10.98 -8.21
C THR A 112 0.07 11.47 -7.03
N VAL A 113 0.26 12.74 -6.65
CA VAL A 113 -0.42 13.39 -5.53
C VAL A 113 -1.28 14.52 -6.06
N ARG A 114 -2.51 14.61 -5.56
CA ARG A 114 -3.48 15.66 -5.90
C ARG A 114 -4.07 16.23 -4.62
N TRP A 115 -4.50 17.49 -4.65
CA TRP A 115 -5.13 18.13 -3.49
C TRP A 115 -6.36 17.38 -2.96
N VAL A 116 -7.13 16.76 -3.86
CA VAL A 116 -8.29 15.92 -3.49
C VAL A 116 -7.91 14.69 -2.66
N ASP A 117 -6.64 14.27 -2.68
CA ASP A 117 -6.17 13.12 -1.90
C ASP A 117 -6.14 13.44 -0.39
N ALA A 118 -6.13 14.71 -0.01
CA ALA A 118 -6.35 15.13 1.38
C ALA A 118 -7.75 14.75 1.89
N GLY A 119 -8.74 14.64 0.99
CA GLY A 119 -10.07 14.10 1.31
C GLY A 119 -10.17 12.59 1.14
N TRP A 120 -9.64 12.05 0.03
CA TRP A 120 -9.73 10.61 -0.25
C TRP A 120 -8.91 9.74 0.70
N GLY A 121 -7.80 10.25 1.25
CA GLY A 121 -6.99 9.56 2.26
C GLY A 121 -7.80 9.24 3.53
N PRO A 122 -8.36 10.23 4.24
CA PRO A 122 -9.24 10.00 5.39
C PRO A 122 -10.45 9.12 5.09
N VAL A 123 -11.08 9.25 3.92
CA VAL A 123 -12.21 8.38 3.52
C VAL A 123 -11.75 6.92 3.38
N THR A 124 -10.58 6.71 2.77
CA THR A 124 -9.97 5.38 2.63
C THR A 124 -9.60 4.82 4.00
N TRP A 125 -9.05 5.64 4.91
CA TRP A 125 -8.77 5.25 6.29
C TRP A 125 -10.03 4.84 7.05
N LEU A 126 -11.12 5.60 6.92
CA LEU A 126 -12.40 5.24 7.55
C LEU A 126 -12.91 3.89 7.02
N SER A 127 -12.70 3.62 5.73
CA SER A 127 -13.03 2.34 5.11
C SER A 127 -12.17 1.19 5.67
N CYS A 128 -10.88 1.44 5.92
CA CYS A 128 -10.00 0.48 6.60
C CYS A 128 -10.50 0.19 8.02
N PHE A 129 -10.86 1.23 8.78
CA PHE A 129 -11.38 1.10 10.14
C PHE A 129 -12.67 0.27 10.17
N LEU A 130 -13.61 0.53 9.27
CA LEU A 130 -14.85 -0.25 9.15
C LEU A 130 -14.58 -1.71 8.79
N ALA A 131 -13.68 -1.96 7.84
CA ALA A 131 -13.29 -3.33 7.48
C ALA A 131 -12.65 -4.07 8.66
N GLN A 132 -11.80 -3.40 9.44
CA GLN A 132 -11.22 -3.96 10.66
C GLN A 132 -12.26 -4.20 11.74
N ALA A 133 -13.26 -3.32 11.90
CA ALA A 133 -14.34 -3.54 12.85
C ALA A 133 -15.16 -4.78 12.51
N VAL A 134 -15.52 -4.96 11.23
CA VAL A 134 -16.24 -6.16 10.76
C VAL A 134 -15.43 -7.43 10.99
N VAL A 135 -14.15 -7.44 10.59
CA VAL A 135 -13.28 -8.61 10.82
C VAL A 135 -13.01 -8.83 12.31
N GLY A 136 -12.90 -7.76 13.10
CA GLY A 136 -12.74 -7.82 14.54
C GLY A 136 -13.92 -8.50 15.22
N VAL A 137 -15.16 -8.19 14.81
CA VAL A 137 -16.37 -8.89 15.28
C VAL A 137 -16.28 -10.38 14.96
N ILE A 138 -15.85 -10.75 13.75
CA ILE A 138 -15.70 -12.16 13.35
C ILE A 138 -14.64 -12.85 14.21
N VAL A 139 -13.47 -12.25 14.38
CA VAL A 139 -12.36 -12.81 15.18
C VAL A 139 -12.80 -13.05 16.62
N VAL A 140 -13.50 -12.09 17.23
CA VAL A 140 -14.03 -12.22 18.59
C VAL A 140 -15.12 -13.29 18.67
N ALA A 141 -16.11 -13.27 17.77
CA ALA A 141 -17.21 -14.22 17.76
C ALA A 141 -16.76 -15.67 17.55
N THR A 142 -15.73 -15.88 16.74
CA THR A 142 -15.16 -17.20 16.41
C THR A 142 -14.02 -17.62 17.34
N LYS A 143 -13.63 -16.77 18.31
CA LYS A 143 -12.50 -17.00 19.23
C LYS A 143 -11.18 -17.30 18.52
N ILE A 144 -10.96 -16.68 17.36
CA ILE A 144 -9.69 -16.79 16.65
C ILE A 144 -8.58 -16.15 17.50
N PRO A 145 -7.44 -16.84 17.72
CA PRO A 145 -6.35 -16.29 18.50
C PRO A 145 -5.76 -15.05 17.83
N PHE A 146 -5.58 -13.98 18.61
CA PHE A 146 -5.12 -12.68 18.15
C PHE A 146 -4.11 -12.07 19.12
N GLN A 147 -3.05 -11.48 18.57
CA GLN A 147 -2.13 -10.61 19.28
C GLN A 147 -1.67 -9.48 18.34
N ASN A 148 -1.68 -8.24 18.85
CA ASN A 148 -1.34 -7.07 18.05
C ASN A 148 0.19 -6.88 17.94
N ASN A 149 0.65 -6.19 16.89
CA ASN A 149 2.08 -5.89 16.68
C ASN A 149 2.61 -4.70 17.46
N THR A 150 1.79 -4.07 18.28
CA THR A 150 2.12 -2.90 19.07
C THR A 150 2.54 -3.21 20.51
N ASP A 151 2.43 -4.45 20.97
CA ASP A 151 2.77 -4.84 22.35
C ASP A 151 4.25 -4.57 22.69
N GLN A 152 5.17 -4.87 21.75
CA GLN A 152 6.60 -4.59 21.90
C GLN A 152 6.88 -3.08 22.01
N ILE A 153 6.14 -2.27 21.25
CA ILE A 153 6.26 -0.80 21.28
C ILE A 153 5.79 -0.27 22.63
N ARG A 154 4.70 -0.83 23.17
CA ARG A 154 4.18 -0.45 24.50
C ARG A 154 5.21 -0.69 25.60
N ALA A 155 5.98 -1.80 25.52
CA ALA A 155 7.02 -2.12 26.49
C ALA A 155 8.22 -1.13 26.46
N ALA A 156 8.45 -0.48 25.33
CA ALA A 156 9.57 0.45 25.12
C ALA A 156 9.16 1.93 25.05
N ARG A 157 7.91 2.26 25.43
CA ARG A 157 7.31 3.60 25.27
C ARG A 157 8.00 4.70 26.06
N ASP A 158 8.67 4.36 27.16
CA ASP A 158 9.31 5.33 28.05
C ASP A 158 10.75 5.68 27.60
N ASN A 159 11.19 5.17 26.45
CA ASN A 159 12.52 5.42 25.89
C ASN A 159 12.43 6.32 24.63
N PRO A 160 12.71 7.64 24.75
CA PRO A 160 12.64 8.56 23.61
C PRO A 160 13.56 8.17 22.44
N GLY A 161 14.72 7.57 22.74
CA GLY A 161 15.69 7.10 21.74
C GLY A 161 15.20 5.92 20.90
N TYR A 162 14.15 5.23 21.35
CA TYR A 162 13.43 4.22 20.59
C TYR A 162 12.16 4.78 19.94
N VAL A 163 11.35 5.52 20.70
CA VAL A 163 10.03 6.01 20.27
C VAL A 163 10.10 6.95 19.08
N ILE A 164 11.00 7.95 19.10
CA ILE A 164 11.07 8.95 18.02
C ILE A 164 11.45 8.32 16.68
N PRO A 165 12.56 7.54 16.57
CA PRO A 165 12.88 6.83 15.33
C PRO A 165 11.76 5.88 14.89
N MET A 166 11.14 5.15 15.82
CA MET A 166 10.05 4.22 15.51
C MET A 166 8.82 4.94 14.96
N LEU A 167 8.45 6.11 15.50
CA LEU A 167 7.35 6.92 14.98
C LEU A 167 7.60 7.38 13.54
N VAL A 168 8.81 7.90 13.25
CA VAL A 168 9.18 8.31 11.89
C VAL A 168 9.10 7.13 10.94
N LEU A 169 9.61 5.96 11.34
CA LEU A 169 9.55 4.77 10.50
C LEU A 169 8.13 4.26 10.30
N ALA A 170 7.38 4.05 11.38
CA ALA A 170 6.05 3.45 11.31
C ALA A 170 5.02 4.36 10.64
N VAL A 171 5.10 5.68 10.83
CA VAL A 171 4.08 6.63 10.33
C VAL A 171 4.45 7.23 8.97
N LEU A 172 5.73 7.34 8.63
CA LEU A 172 6.18 7.94 7.38
C LEU A 172 6.86 6.94 6.45
N ALA A 173 7.95 6.31 6.88
CA ALA A 173 8.76 5.47 5.98
C ALA A 173 8.01 4.20 5.53
N ALA A 174 7.37 3.50 6.48
CA ALA A 174 6.66 2.25 6.23
C ALA A 174 5.48 2.47 5.25
N PRO A 175 4.56 3.44 5.46
CA PRO A 175 3.49 3.69 4.49
C PRO A 175 4.00 4.05 3.10
N ILE A 176 5.09 4.81 2.98
CA ILE A 176 5.64 5.15 1.67
C ILE A 176 6.16 3.91 0.95
N VAL A 177 7.05 3.16 1.61
CA VAL A 177 7.77 2.05 0.99
C VAL A 177 6.84 0.87 0.74
N GLU A 178 5.99 0.53 1.71
CA GLU A 178 5.06 -0.59 1.58
C GLU A 178 4.02 -0.34 0.50
N GLU A 179 3.52 0.89 0.33
CA GLU A 179 2.59 1.22 -0.76
C GLU A 179 3.27 1.18 -2.13
N ILE A 180 4.51 1.66 -2.25
CA ILE A 180 5.31 1.52 -3.48
C ILE A 180 5.47 0.05 -3.86
N VAL A 181 5.80 -0.81 -2.88
CA VAL A 181 6.01 -2.24 -3.11
C VAL A 181 4.69 -2.94 -3.43
N LEU A 182 3.71 -2.85 -2.53
CA LEU A 182 2.54 -3.71 -2.61
C LEU A 182 1.50 -3.19 -3.61
N ARG A 183 1.27 -1.88 -3.67
CA ARG A 183 0.24 -1.28 -4.55
C ARG A 183 0.86 -0.81 -5.86
N GLY A 184 2.07 -0.27 -5.78
CA GLY A 184 2.81 0.18 -6.94
C GLY A 184 3.30 -0.97 -7.82
N MET A 185 3.98 -1.96 -7.23
CA MET A 185 4.62 -3.04 -8.00
C MET A 185 3.83 -4.35 -7.96
N VAL A 186 3.47 -4.86 -6.78
CA VAL A 186 2.83 -6.18 -6.65
C VAL A 186 1.43 -6.19 -7.26
N LEU A 187 0.56 -5.24 -6.90
CA LEU A 187 -0.79 -5.16 -7.44
C LEU A 187 -0.77 -5.02 -8.97
N ARG A 188 0.08 -4.14 -9.52
CA ARG A 188 0.22 -3.97 -10.99
C ARG A 188 0.78 -5.22 -11.68
N GLY A 189 1.68 -5.94 -11.01
CA GLY A 189 2.18 -7.24 -11.45
C GLY A 189 1.09 -8.30 -11.48
N PHE A 190 0.23 -8.36 -10.46
CA PHE A 190 -0.90 -9.30 -10.40
C PHE A 190 -1.97 -8.98 -11.44
N LEU A 191 -2.28 -7.70 -11.65
CA LEU A 191 -3.23 -7.28 -12.68
C LEU A 191 -2.80 -7.66 -14.10
N SER A 192 -1.52 -7.99 -14.35
CA SER A 192 -1.08 -8.52 -15.65
C SER A 192 -1.50 -9.96 -15.93
N ARG A 193 -1.95 -10.70 -14.90
CA ARG A 193 -2.30 -12.14 -15.01
C ARG A 193 -3.60 -12.53 -14.32
N MET A 194 -4.19 -11.64 -13.53
CA MET A 194 -5.33 -11.94 -12.67
C MET A 194 -6.42 -10.89 -12.83
N ALA A 195 -7.67 -11.30 -12.64
CA ALA A 195 -8.78 -10.36 -12.56
C ALA A 195 -8.61 -9.41 -11.36
N PRO A 196 -9.14 -8.17 -11.43
CA PRO A 196 -8.93 -7.14 -10.40
C PRO A 196 -9.24 -7.59 -8.97
N VAL A 197 -10.36 -8.28 -8.77
CA VAL A 197 -10.77 -8.76 -7.44
C VAL A 197 -9.76 -9.75 -6.86
N ALA A 198 -9.28 -10.69 -7.69
CA ALA A 198 -8.27 -11.66 -7.28
C ALA A 198 -6.91 -11.00 -7.02
N ALA A 199 -6.52 -10.02 -7.85
CA ALA A 199 -5.28 -9.27 -7.67
C ALA A 199 -5.28 -8.46 -6.36
N VAL A 200 -6.36 -7.73 -6.07
CA VAL A 200 -6.52 -6.96 -4.83
C VAL A 200 -6.57 -7.90 -3.61
N GLY A 201 -7.32 -9.01 -3.70
CA GLY A 201 -7.40 -9.99 -2.62
C GLY A 201 -6.04 -10.63 -2.31
N ALA A 202 -5.33 -11.12 -3.33
CA ALA A 202 -4.00 -11.72 -3.15
C ALA A 202 -2.98 -10.72 -2.60
N GLN A 203 -2.99 -9.48 -3.11
CA GLN A 203 -2.15 -8.40 -2.59
C GLN A 203 -2.48 -8.09 -1.12
N GLY A 204 -3.76 -8.00 -0.77
CA GLY A 204 -4.20 -7.77 0.61
C GLY A 204 -3.77 -8.88 1.55
N VAL A 205 -3.89 -10.14 1.15
CA VAL A 205 -3.38 -11.28 1.92
C VAL A 205 -1.88 -11.16 2.16
N LEU A 206 -1.09 -10.83 1.13
CA LEU A 206 0.36 -10.61 1.28
C LEU A 206 0.69 -9.47 2.27
N PHE A 207 -0.11 -8.40 2.31
CA PHE A 207 0.06 -7.34 3.30
C PHE A 207 -0.13 -7.88 4.73
N GLY A 208 -1.16 -8.68 4.98
CA GLY A 208 -1.35 -9.31 6.29
C GLY A 208 -0.23 -10.27 6.66
N LEU A 209 0.22 -11.10 5.71
CA LEU A 209 1.31 -12.06 5.91
C LEU A 209 2.66 -11.39 6.18
N ALA A 210 2.91 -10.19 5.62
CA ALA A 210 4.14 -9.44 5.86
C ALA A 210 4.33 -9.02 7.33
N HIS A 211 3.27 -9.09 8.14
CA HIS A 211 3.26 -8.71 9.54
C HIS A 211 3.32 -9.90 10.51
N VAL A 212 3.51 -11.12 10.00
CA VAL A 212 3.64 -12.32 10.84
C VAL A 212 4.91 -12.23 11.67
N ASP A 213 4.75 -12.44 12.96
CA ASP A 213 5.84 -12.55 13.93
C ASP A 213 5.95 -14.02 14.39
N PRO A 214 7.03 -14.74 14.04
CA PRO A 214 7.20 -16.14 14.41
C PRO A 214 7.04 -16.42 15.92
N GLU A 215 7.40 -15.45 16.76
CA GLU A 215 7.32 -15.60 18.23
C GLU A 215 5.86 -15.71 18.74
N ARG A 216 4.88 -15.25 17.95
CA ARG A 216 3.46 -15.24 18.34
C ARG A 216 2.70 -16.50 17.93
N GLY A 217 3.31 -17.39 17.14
CA GLY A 217 2.70 -18.65 16.71
C GLY A 217 1.29 -18.47 16.12
N MET A 218 0.32 -19.23 16.62
CA MET A 218 -1.08 -19.19 16.15
C MET A 218 -1.77 -17.83 16.40
N ARG A 219 -1.25 -16.98 17.30
CA ARG A 219 -1.85 -15.66 17.60
C ARG A 219 -1.69 -14.66 16.44
N ASN A 220 -0.91 -15.00 15.42
CA ASN A 220 -0.84 -14.26 14.17
C ASN A 220 -2.11 -14.39 13.32
N ILE A 221 -2.94 -15.42 13.49
CA ILE A 221 -4.07 -15.68 12.58
C ILE A 221 -5.04 -14.49 12.56
N GLY A 222 -5.48 -14.02 13.74
CA GLY A 222 -6.35 -12.85 13.81
C GLY A 222 -5.68 -11.58 13.25
N LEU A 223 -4.37 -11.42 13.45
CA LEU A 223 -3.61 -10.27 12.97
C LEU A 223 -3.54 -10.25 11.45
N VAL A 224 -3.22 -11.40 10.85
CA VAL A 224 -3.19 -11.58 9.40
C VAL A 224 -4.57 -11.27 8.83
N LEU A 225 -5.66 -11.80 9.39
CA LEU A 225 -7.01 -11.52 8.90
C LEU A 225 -7.35 -10.02 8.93
N MET A 226 -7.11 -9.34 10.06
CA MET A 226 -7.38 -7.91 10.17
C MET A 226 -6.55 -7.08 9.18
N LEU A 227 -5.23 -7.34 9.12
CA LEU A 227 -4.34 -6.60 8.23
C LEU A 227 -4.58 -6.95 6.77
N SER A 228 -4.99 -8.17 6.44
CA SER A 228 -5.40 -8.52 5.08
C SER A 228 -6.63 -7.74 4.64
N ALA A 229 -7.60 -7.51 5.53
CA ALA A 229 -8.76 -6.67 5.23
C ALA A 229 -8.38 -5.21 4.98
N VAL A 230 -7.52 -4.62 5.82
CA VAL A 230 -6.91 -3.31 5.55
C VAL A 230 -6.21 -3.33 4.20
N GLY A 231 -5.45 -4.39 3.94
CA GLY A 231 -4.67 -4.56 2.74
C GLY A 231 -5.52 -4.54 1.47
N CYS A 232 -6.67 -5.21 1.50
CA CYS A 232 -7.67 -5.21 0.43
C CYS A 232 -8.30 -3.83 0.22
N VAL A 233 -8.62 -3.09 1.29
CA VAL A 233 -9.17 -1.72 1.17
C VAL A 233 -8.16 -0.78 0.52
N LEU A 234 -6.90 -0.78 0.99
CA LEU A 234 -5.83 0.05 0.41
C LEU A 234 -5.55 -0.33 -1.05
N GLY A 235 -5.51 -1.63 -1.36
CA GLY A 235 -5.36 -2.13 -2.72
C GLY A 235 -6.53 -1.76 -3.64
N GLY A 236 -7.76 -1.83 -3.12
CA GLY A 236 -8.97 -1.40 -3.81
C GLY A 236 -8.97 0.10 -4.09
N ALA A 237 -8.60 0.93 -3.11
CA ALA A 237 -8.45 2.37 -3.30
C ALA A 237 -7.40 2.67 -4.39
N CYS A 238 -6.22 2.05 -4.34
CA CYS A 238 -5.21 2.21 -5.39
C CYS A 238 -5.74 1.78 -6.77
N TYR A 239 -6.48 0.67 -6.86
CA TYR A 239 -7.07 0.20 -8.11
C TYR A 239 -8.11 1.20 -8.68
N LEU A 240 -8.98 1.74 -7.82
CA LEU A 240 -10.02 2.68 -8.22
C LEU A 240 -9.44 4.04 -8.63
N PHE A 241 -8.53 4.59 -7.83
CA PHE A 241 -7.94 5.92 -8.08
C PHE A 241 -6.75 5.89 -9.05
N ARG A 242 -6.23 4.69 -9.36
CA ARG A 242 -5.04 4.44 -10.21
C ARG A 242 -3.78 5.17 -9.75
N ARG A 243 -3.73 5.54 -8.46
CA ARG A 243 -2.63 6.25 -7.81
C ARG A 243 -2.48 5.87 -6.34
N LEU A 244 -1.29 6.06 -5.80
CA LEU A 244 -0.91 5.62 -4.46
C LEU A 244 -1.28 6.60 -3.35
N ALA A 245 -1.46 7.89 -3.65
CA ALA A 245 -1.60 8.91 -2.62
C ALA A 245 -2.77 8.66 -1.63
N PRO A 246 -3.99 8.30 -2.05
CA PRO A 246 -5.07 8.00 -1.12
C PRO A 246 -4.75 6.85 -0.14
N SER A 247 -4.18 5.75 -0.65
CA SER A 247 -3.85 4.61 0.21
C SER A 247 -2.66 4.90 1.12
N MET A 248 -1.66 5.64 0.64
CA MET A 248 -0.49 6.05 1.42
C MET A 248 -0.86 6.99 2.57
N ILE A 249 -1.73 7.98 2.33
CA ILE A 249 -2.26 8.86 3.38
C ILE A 249 -3.08 8.04 4.37
N ALA A 250 -3.97 7.17 3.90
CA ALA A 250 -4.80 6.34 4.76
C ALA A 250 -3.97 5.42 5.67
N HIS A 251 -2.92 4.81 5.11
CA HIS A 251 -1.99 3.95 5.83
C HIS A 251 -1.17 4.74 6.86
N ALA A 252 -0.70 5.94 6.52
CA ALA A 252 -0.04 6.83 7.47
C ALA A 252 -0.96 7.24 8.63
N ILE A 253 -2.23 7.57 8.35
CA ILE A 253 -3.22 7.87 9.39
C ILE A 253 -3.46 6.63 10.27
N LEU A 254 -3.61 5.44 9.67
CA LEU A 254 -3.81 4.20 10.42
C LEU A 254 -2.67 3.94 11.40
N ASN A 255 -1.43 4.06 10.93
CA ASN A 255 -0.24 3.85 11.76
C ASN A 255 -0.10 4.96 12.80
N GLY A 256 -0.36 6.22 12.44
CA GLY A 256 -0.34 7.35 13.37
C GLY A 256 -1.34 7.20 14.51
N VAL A 257 -2.58 6.80 14.21
CA VAL A 257 -3.62 6.53 15.23
C VAL A 257 -3.22 5.36 16.11
N ALA A 258 -2.73 4.25 15.52
CA ALA A 258 -2.26 3.10 16.29
C ALA A 258 -1.14 3.49 17.27
N MET A 259 -0.15 4.25 16.78
CA MET A 259 0.95 4.75 17.61
C MET A 259 0.48 5.70 18.70
N ALA A 260 -0.43 6.63 18.39
CA ALA A 260 -0.99 7.55 19.38
C ALA A 260 -1.72 6.80 20.51
N VAL A 261 -2.54 5.79 20.17
CA VAL A 261 -3.22 4.94 21.16
C VAL A 261 -2.22 4.20 22.04
N VAL A 262 -1.19 3.59 21.44
CA VAL A 262 -0.17 2.83 22.18
C VAL A 262 0.61 3.72 23.13
N LEU A 263 1.03 4.90 22.66
CA LEU A 263 1.84 5.83 23.44
C LEU A 263 1.04 6.59 24.50
N SER A 264 -0.28 6.78 24.31
CA SER A 264 -1.15 7.36 25.34
C SER A 264 -1.26 6.52 26.61
N GLY A 265 -0.87 5.24 26.54
CA GLY A 265 -1.01 4.29 27.64
C GLY A 265 -2.42 3.74 27.84
N TRP A 266 -3.40 4.18 27.05
CA TRP A 266 -4.76 3.67 27.10
C TRP A 266 -4.81 2.14 26.98
N THR A 267 -5.59 1.49 27.86
CA THR A 267 -5.91 0.06 27.80
C THR A 267 -7.42 -0.12 27.87
N PRO A 268 -8.02 -1.00 27.04
CA PRO A 268 -9.42 -1.34 27.20
C PRO A 268 -9.64 -1.91 28.61
N GLY A 269 -10.51 -1.28 29.41
CA GLY A 269 -10.81 -1.69 30.78
C GLY A 269 -10.07 -0.95 31.89
N SER A 270 -9.30 0.11 31.60
CA SER A 270 -8.82 1.02 32.65
C SER A 270 -9.97 1.89 33.18
N LYS A 271 -10.71 1.35 34.16
CA LYS A 271 -11.29 2.10 35.27
C LYS A 271 -10.75 1.50 36.56
#